data_AF-A0A1G0YM86-F1
#
_entry.id   AF-A0A1G0YM86-F1
#
_cell.length_a   1.000
_cell.length_b   1.000
_cell.length_c   1.000
_cell.angle_alpha   90.00
_cell.angle_beta   90.00
_cell.angle_gamma   90.00
#
_symmetry.space_group_name_H-M   'P 1'
#
loop_
_entity.id
_entity.type
_entity.pdbx_description
1 polymer ?
#
loop_
_entity_poly.entity_id
_entity_poly.type
_entity_poly.pdbx_seq_one_letter_code
_entity_poly.pdbx_strand_id
1 'polypeptide(L)'
;MKKDKEWYLAWQPGNAAYARDDIIVAVGLRSSQDALCLRDIISWLGVPDKVNGNAETGSIVYYFTSQEETAAHFDVVEKQVKNFGVIARHRDNALTPDGKPFNLLDAMEEYNGSEMKKGCNS
;
A
#
# COMPACT_ATOMS: atom_id res chain seq x y z
N MET A 1 -33.02 10.29 14.79
CA MET A 1 -32.57 8.95 14.36
C MET A 1 -33.02 8.73 12.92
N LYS A 2 -32.12 8.85 11.92
CA LYS A 2 -32.09 8.06 10.67
C LYS A 2 -31.02 8.60 9.71
N LYS A 3 -29.87 7.93 9.74
CA LYS A 3 -29.05 7.52 8.60
C LYS A 3 -28.86 8.56 7.51
N ASP A 4 -27.96 9.51 7.75
CA ASP A 4 -27.07 9.97 6.68
C ASP A 4 -26.28 8.75 6.26
N LYS A 5 -26.84 8.01 5.29
CA LYS A 5 -26.15 6.91 4.64
C LYS A 5 -24.88 7.53 4.11
N GLU A 6 -23.76 7.21 4.71
CA GLU A 6 -22.47 7.36 4.08
C GLU A 6 -22.57 6.55 2.78
N TRP A 7 -22.61 7.24 1.65
CA TRP A 7 -22.43 6.63 0.33
C TRP A 7 -20.95 6.27 0.20
N TYR A 8 -20.43 5.45 1.11
CA TYR A 8 -19.24 4.70 0.77
C TYR A 8 -19.66 3.88 -0.43
N LEU A 9 -19.07 4.23 -1.58
CA LEU A 9 -19.21 3.55 -2.86
C LEU A 9 -19.37 2.06 -2.57
N ALA A 10 -20.39 1.41 -3.14
CA ALA A 10 -20.64 -0.02 -3.01
C ALA A 10 -19.55 -0.82 -3.76
N TRP A 11 -18.31 -0.54 -3.38
CA TRP A 11 -17.07 -1.01 -3.93
C TRP A 11 -16.61 -2.15 -3.04
N GLN A 12 -16.33 -3.28 -3.67
CA GLN A 12 -15.73 -4.43 -3.00
C GLN A 12 -14.28 -4.51 -3.45
N PRO A 13 -13.31 -4.45 -2.52
CA PRO A 13 -11.92 -4.73 -2.83
C PRO A 13 -11.77 -6.07 -3.54
N GLY A 14 -10.96 -6.13 -4.61
CA GLY A 14 -10.74 -7.35 -5.41
C GLY A 14 -11.79 -7.64 -6.49
N ASN A 15 -12.76 -6.75 -6.73
CA ASN A 15 -13.64 -6.86 -7.89
C ASN A 15 -12.88 -6.55 -9.19
N ALA A 16 -12.79 -7.54 -10.08
CA ALA A 16 -12.07 -7.47 -11.35
C ALA A 16 -12.58 -6.42 -12.35
N ALA A 17 -13.74 -5.79 -12.08
CA ALA A 17 -14.27 -4.69 -12.88
C ALA A 17 -13.56 -3.35 -12.64
N TYR A 18 -12.71 -3.24 -11.61
CA TYR A 18 -11.96 -2.02 -11.30
C TYR A 18 -10.49 -2.14 -11.73
N ALA A 19 -9.91 -1.03 -12.20
CA ALA A 19 -8.48 -1.01 -12.46
C ALA A 19 -7.71 -1.11 -11.13
N ARG A 20 -6.49 -1.68 -11.16
CA ARG A 20 -5.66 -1.82 -9.95
C ARG A 20 -5.44 -0.47 -9.27
N ASP A 21 -5.29 0.61 -10.03
CA ASP A 21 -5.14 1.97 -9.51
C ASP A 21 -6.38 2.44 -8.72
N ASP A 22 -7.59 2.08 -9.17
CA ASP A 22 -8.83 2.38 -8.44
C ASP A 22 -8.88 1.61 -7.11
N ILE A 23 -8.40 0.36 -7.11
CA ILE A 23 -8.33 -0.48 -5.90
C ILE A 23 -7.31 0.10 -4.93
N ILE A 24 -6.13 0.48 -5.42
CA ILE A 24 -5.07 1.19 -4.70
C ILE A 24 -5.66 2.41 -3.98
N VAL A 25 -6.29 3.33 -4.70
CA VAL A 25 -6.86 4.56 -4.12
C VAL A 25 -7.93 4.25 -3.07
N ALA A 26 -8.83 3.31 -3.34
CA ALA A 26 -9.89 2.93 -2.42
C ALA A 26 -9.37 2.29 -1.13
N VAL A 27 -8.35 1.42 -1.24
CA VAL A 27 -7.66 0.86 -0.07
C VAL A 27 -7.00 1.95 0.75
N GLY A 28 -6.36 2.93 0.10
CA GLY A 28 -5.71 4.02 0.81
C GLY A 28 -6.67 4.88 1.61
N LEU A 29 -7.80 5.26 0.99
CA LEU A 29 -8.88 5.96 1.67
C LEU A 29 -9.39 5.17 2.88
N ARG A 30 -9.59 3.86 2.73
CA ARG A 30 -10.04 3.00 3.83
C ARG A 30 -8.99 2.83 4.93
N SER A 31 -7.70 2.68 4.59
CA SER A 31 -6.63 2.55 5.59
C SER A 31 -6.43 3.80 6.44
N SER A 32 -6.79 4.98 5.91
CA SER A 32 -6.75 6.23 6.68
C SER A 32 -7.87 6.33 7.73
N GLN A 33 -8.92 5.51 7.59
CA GLN A 33 -10.09 5.49 8.47
C GLN A 33 -10.07 4.30 9.43
N ASP A 34 -9.69 3.13 8.93
CA ASP A 34 -9.59 1.87 9.65
C ASP A 34 -8.18 1.31 9.52
N ALA A 35 -7.58 0.84 10.62
CA ALA A 35 -6.30 0.16 10.55
C ALA A 35 -6.45 -1.20 9.86
N LEU A 36 -5.84 -1.35 8.69
CA LEU A 36 -5.97 -2.55 7.86
C LEU A 36 -4.76 -3.47 8.00
N CYS A 37 -5.02 -4.77 8.00
CA CYS A 37 -3.96 -5.76 7.94
C CYS A 37 -3.32 -5.81 6.56
N LEU A 38 -1.99 -5.86 6.53
CA LEU A 38 -1.22 -5.97 5.29
C LEU A 38 -1.66 -7.15 4.41
N ARG A 39 -1.96 -8.29 5.04
CA ARG A 39 -2.45 -9.50 4.37
C ARG A 39 -3.76 -9.26 3.60
N ASP A 40 -4.70 -8.53 4.19
CA ASP A 40 -6.01 -8.30 3.57
C ASP A 40 -5.85 -7.42 2.32
N ILE A 41 -4.94 -6.45 2.39
CA ILE A 41 -4.63 -5.56 1.28
C ILE A 41 -4.06 -6.31 0.08
N ILE A 42 -3.16 -7.28 0.28
CA ILE A 42 -2.65 -8.12 -0.81
C ILE A 42 -3.79 -8.91 -1.48
N SER A 43 -4.72 -9.44 -0.70
CA SER A 43 -5.87 -10.17 -1.27
C SER A 43 -6.72 -9.31 -2.20
N TRP A 44 -6.65 -7.99 -2.05
CA TRP A 44 -7.39 -7.02 -2.84
C TRP A 44 -6.61 -6.50 -4.05
N LEU A 45 -5.32 -6.22 -3.89
CA LEU A 45 -4.45 -5.69 -4.94
C LEU A 45 -3.95 -6.78 -5.91
N GLY A 46 -4.01 -8.04 -5.46
CA GLY A 46 -3.35 -9.16 -6.09
C GLY A 46 -1.93 -9.36 -5.54
N VAL A 47 -1.33 -10.48 -5.91
CA VAL A 47 0.04 -10.82 -5.52
C VAL A 47 1.01 -9.90 -6.28
N PRO A 48 1.90 -9.18 -5.59
CA PRO A 48 2.90 -8.33 -6.24
C PRO A 48 4.02 -9.17 -6.87
N ASP A 49 4.62 -8.66 -7.93
CA ASP A 49 5.74 -9.28 -8.63
C ASP A 49 7.05 -9.12 -7.86
N LYS A 50 7.18 -8.00 -7.14
CA LYS A 50 8.31 -7.69 -6.27
C LYS A 50 7.83 -6.91 -5.05
N VAL A 51 8.53 -7.07 -3.94
CA VAL A 51 8.31 -6.30 -2.70
C VAL A 51 9.63 -5.74 -2.19
N ASN A 52 9.63 -4.46 -1.81
CA ASN A 52 10.74 -3.83 -1.08
C ASN A 52 10.25 -3.37 0.31
N GLY A 53 11.19 -3.21 1.24
CA GLY A 53 10.97 -2.62 2.56
C GLY A 53 10.90 -3.62 3.70
N ASN A 54 10.29 -3.25 4.81
CA ASN A 54 10.04 -4.16 5.92
C ASN A 54 8.83 -3.66 6.74
N ALA A 55 7.86 -4.55 6.94
CA ALA A 55 6.67 -4.29 7.75
C ALA A 55 7.01 -3.89 9.20
N GLU A 56 8.16 -4.34 9.70
CA GLU A 56 8.63 -4.03 11.05
C GLU A 56 9.32 -2.67 11.15
N THR A 57 9.90 -2.16 10.05
CA THR A 57 10.67 -0.91 10.05
C THR A 57 9.88 0.30 9.56
N GLY A 58 8.65 0.10 9.07
CA GLY A 58 7.71 1.20 8.86
C GLY A 58 7.13 1.33 7.46
N SER A 59 7.76 0.77 6.42
CA SER A 59 7.28 0.96 5.04
C SER A 59 7.51 -0.25 4.17
N ILE A 60 6.54 -0.51 3.29
CA ILE A 60 6.57 -1.57 2.28
C ILE A 60 6.19 -0.97 0.93
N VAL A 61 6.79 -1.49 -0.14
CA VAL A 61 6.46 -1.13 -1.52
C VAL A 61 6.15 -2.38 -2.34
N TYR A 62 5.02 -2.36 -3.05
CA TYR A 62 4.61 -3.41 -3.98
C TYR A 62 4.77 -2.95 -5.42
N TYR A 63 5.44 -3.79 -6.20
CA TYR A 63 5.59 -3.62 -7.62
C TYR A 63 4.67 -4.56 -8.36
N PHE A 64 4.01 -4.04 -9.39
CA PHE A 64 3.20 -4.80 -10.31
C PHE A 64 3.74 -4.58 -11.73
N THR A 65 3.94 -5.63 -12.51
CA THR A 65 4.45 -5.53 -13.89
C THR A 65 3.56 -4.65 -14.77
N SER A 66 2.26 -4.58 -14.48
CA SER A 66 1.33 -3.68 -15.19
C SER A 66 1.46 -2.20 -14.81
N GLN A 67 2.32 -1.86 -13.85
CA GLN A 67 2.57 -0.49 -13.35
C GLN A 67 4.06 -0.17 -13.50
N GLU A 68 4.47 0.16 -14.72
CA GLU A 68 5.89 0.39 -15.03
C GLU A 68 6.42 1.70 -14.42
N GLU A 69 5.58 2.72 -14.31
CA GLU A 69 5.96 4.05 -13.82
C GLU A 69 5.78 4.23 -12.32
N THR A 70 4.97 3.37 -11.70
CA THR A 70 4.49 3.56 -10.32
C THR A 70 4.55 2.28 -9.50
N ALA A 71 4.62 2.44 -8.19
CA ALA A 71 4.54 1.34 -7.23
C ALA A 71 3.60 1.73 -6.08
N ALA A 72 2.91 0.75 -5.50
CA ALA A 72 2.08 0.98 -4.33
C ALA A 72 2.96 1.04 -3.08
N HIS A 73 2.80 2.09 -2.29
CA HIS A 73 3.56 2.35 -1.06
C HIS A 73 2.64 2.26 0.14
N PHE A 74 3.11 1.61 1.21
CA PHE A 74 2.39 1.38 2.45
C PHE A 74 3.26 1.81 3.62
N ASP A 75 2.72 2.68 4.49
CA ASP A 75 3.30 2.88 5.81
C ASP A 75 2.65 1.90 6.78
N VAL A 76 3.47 1.10 7.45
CA VAL A 76 3.09 0.01 8.32
C VAL A 76 3.56 0.29 9.74
N VAL A 77 2.64 0.30 10.70
CA VAL A 77 2.94 0.43 12.13
C VAL A 77 2.29 -0.74 12.84
N GLU A 78 3.06 -1.49 13.63
CA GLU A 78 2.57 -2.68 14.36
C GLU A 78 1.84 -3.67 13.43
N LYS A 79 2.40 -3.91 12.24
CA LYS A 79 1.84 -4.77 11.18
C LYS A 79 0.51 -4.29 10.57
N GLN A 80 0.08 -3.07 10.89
CA GLN A 80 -1.11 -2.44 10.34
C GLN A 80 -0.73 -1.32 9.38
N VAL A 81 -1.39 -1.26 8.23
CA VAL A 81 -1.23 -0.15 7.29
C VAL A 81 -1.93 1.07 7.88
N LYS A 82 -1.17 2.15 8.06
CA LYS A 82 -1.65 3.45 8.56
C LYS A 82 -1.80 4.48 7.45
N ASN A 83 -0.98 4.35 6.41
CA ASN A 83 -1.03 5.24 5.26
C ASN A 83 -0.66 4.47 4.00
N PHE A 84 -1.12 5.00 2.88
CA PHE A 84 -1.06 4.34 1.60
C PHE A 84 -0.96 5.37 0.49
N GLY A 85 -0.18 5.06 -0.54
CA GLY A 85 -0.13 5.89 -1.72
C GLY A 85 0.50 5.19 -2.91
N VAL A 86 0.72 5.98 -3.94
CA VAL A 86 1.46 5.58 -5.14
C VAL A 86 2.70 6.44 -5.21
N ILE A 87 3.85 5.79 -5.39
CA ILE A 87 5.14 6.48 -5.59
C ILE A 87 5.68 6.16 -6.97
N ALA A 88 6.46 7.09 -7.51
CA ALA A 88 7.03 6.91 -8.82
C ALA A 88 8.31 6.07 -8.75
N ARG A 89 8.47 5.15 -9.71
CA ARG A 89 9.56 4.16 -9.68
C ARG A 89 10.92 4.71 -10.09
N HIS A 90 10.93 5.67 -11.01
CA HIS A 90 12.12 6.09 -11.74
C HIS A 90 12.44 7.58 -11.58
N ARG A 91 11.89 8.23 -10.55
CA ARG A 91 12.15 9.65 -10.24
C ARG A 91 12.14 9.88 -8.73
N ASP A 92 12.74 10.98 -8.32
CA ASP A 92 12.73 11.41 -6.93
C ASP A 92 11.30 11.56 -6.42
N ASN A 93 11.05 11.00 -5.24
CA ASN A 93 9.72 10.86 -4.65
C ASN A 93 9.71 11.13 -3.14
N ALA A 94 10.88 11.43 -2.55
CA ALA A 94 11.05 11.77 -1.15
C ALA A 94 12.07 12.91 -0.99
N LEU A 95 12.07 13.51 0.21
CA LEU A 95 13.05 14.51 0.63
C LEU A 95 13.81 14.00 1.85
N THR A 96 15.12 14.20 1.85
CA THR A 96 15.94 14.02 3.06
C THR A 96 15.60 15.10 4.11
N PRO A 97 16.02 14.95 5.39
CA PRO A 97 15.80 15.98 6.42
C PRO A 97 16.38 17.36 6.08
N ASP A 98 17.45 17.42 5.26
CA ASP A 98 18.03 18.66 4.73
C ASP A 98 17.38 19.14 3.42
N GLY A 99 16.29 18.50 2.98
CA GLY A 99 15.45 18.93 1.86
C GLY A 99 15.95 18.51 0.47
N LYS A 100 16.90 17.58 0.36
CA LYS A 100 17.37 17.08 -0.94
C LYS A 100 16.42 16.02 -1.50
N PRO A 101 16.04 16.12 -2.78
CA PRO A 101 15.23 15.10 -3.43
C PRO A 101 16.04 13.81 -3.61
N PHE A 102 15.36 12.68 -3.42
CA PHE A 102 15.88 11.36 -3.73
C PHE A 102 14.75 10.39 -4.06
N ASN A 103 15.11 9.26 -4.67
CA ASN A 103 14.20 8.14 -4.85
C ASN A 103 14.26 7.22 -3.63
N LEU A 104 13.16 7.18 -2.86
CA LEU A 104 13.03 6.31 -1.69
C LEU A 104 13.34 4.85 -2.02
N LEU A 105 12.96 4.39 -3.21
CA LEU A 105 13.10 2.99 -3.62
C LEU A 105 14.55 2.53 -3.71
N ASP A 106 15.47 3.43 -4.04
CA ASP A 106 16.90 3.13 -4.14
C ASP A 106 17.53 2.92 -2.75
N ALA A 107 16.89 3.45 -1.70
CA ALA A 107 17.30 3.29 -0.31
C ALA A 107 16.62 2.09 0.39
N MET A 108 15.69 1.39 -0.28
CA MET A 108 14.95 0.28 0.31
C MET A 108 15.58 -1.07 -0.04
N GLU A 109 15.72 -1.91 0.98
CA GLU A 109 16.14 -3.29 0.79
C GLU A 109 15.01 -4.15 0.21
N GLU A 110 15.38 -5.22 -0.48
CA GLU A 110 14.42 -6.19 -0.99
C GLU A 110 13.81 -6.99 0.17
N TYR A 111 12.49 -7.21 0.10
CA TYR A 111 11.74 -7.91 1.13
C TYR A 111 11.17 -9.21 0.60
N ASN A 112 11.42 -10.31 1.31
CA ASN A 112 10.94 -11.63 0.89
C ASN A 112 9.44 -11.88 1.10
N GLY A 113 8.72 -10.92 1.70
CA GLY A 113 7.27 -11.03 1.87
C GLY A 113 6.80 -12.03 2.92
N SER A 114 7.68 -12.54 3.80
CA SER A 114 7.31 -13.60 4.75
C SER A 114 6.22 -13.20 5.77
N GLU A 115 6.17 -11.94 6.21
CA GLU A 115 5.12 -11.43 7.10
C GLU A 115 3.75 -11.29 6.41
N MET A 116 3.70 -11.34 5.06
CA MET A 116 2.45 -11.25 4.28
C MET A 116 1.48 -12.41 4.57
N LYS A 117 2.00 -13.52 5.11
CA LYS A 117 1.21 -14.71 5.44
C LYS A 117 0.73 -14.72 6.90
N LYS A 118 1.28 -13.87 7.75
CA LYS A 118 0.96 -13.83 9.19
C LYS A 118 -0.23 -12.89 9.39
N GLY A 119 -1.19 -13.30 10.21
CA GLY A 119 -2.31 -12.43 10.59
C GLY A 119 -1.83 -11.35 11.57
N CYS A 120 -2.56 -10.24 11.70
CA CYS A 120 -2.23 -9.18 12.65
C CYS A 120 -2.29 -9.60 14.13
N ASN A 121 -2.86 -10.77 14.43
CA ASN A 121 -3.03 -11.30 15.79
C ASN A 121 -2.16 -12.55 16.07
N SER A 122 -1.11 -12.78 15.26
CA SER A 122 -0.23 -13.96 15.40
C SER A 122 1.06 -13.64 16.14
#